data_AF-A0A6H6JTF9-F1
#
_entry.id   AF-A0A6H6JTF9-F1
#
_cell.length_a   1.000
_cell.length_b   1.000
_cell.length_c   1.000
_cell.angle_alpha   90.00
_cell.angle_beta   90.00
_cell.angle_gamma   90.00
#
_symmetry.space_group_name_H-M   'P 1'
#
loop_
_entity.id
_entity.type
_entity.pdbx_description
1 polymer ?
#
loop_
_entity_poly.entity_id
_entity_poly.type
_entity_poly.pdbx_seq_one_letter_code
_entity_poly.pdbx_strand_id
1 'polypeptide(L)'
;NYQLFKSLVQYEAENNFQYDFIIKVRPDVEYNINFSIDKLEKLYINDLMIKHHESLYGGLNDNFAAGRRGAMEIYLSLWKYGFLNKSIDFFKNFPNFNSAHNLLQQFCSLMKINCICLESNTIKNFYFVDFIPPNFTKELKLDCKRIKNNIELEEKLSSSIDFLLKYEEYSKKGQLYNMVNKSCGHLSYKIGVILIHNSKTFIGILGIPIKILVCLYHHRYRTRHLISKNYYNCHSETIEESFTYRLGKSFIQASRNWYKGGYIKFWFDLYKLKKEYKNKKGK
;
A
#
# COMPACT_ATOMS: atom_id res chain seq x y z
N ASN A 1 0.87 -6.18 -17.66
CA ASN A 1 1.97 -6.41 -18.62
C ASN A 1 1.52 -6.33 -20.08
N TYR A 2 0.58 -7.14 -20.57
CA TYR A 2 0.24 -7.10 -21.99
C TYR A 2 -0.36 -5.77 -22.49
N GLN A 3 -1.20 -5.11 -21.68
CA GLN A 3 -1.71 -3.77 -22.03
C GLN A 3 -0.58 -2.73 -22.12
N LEU A 4 0.41 -2.80 -21.22
CA LEU A 4 1.62 -1.95 -21.26
C LEU A 4 2.39 -2.14 -22.58
N PHE A 5 2.55 -3.40 -23.02
CA PHE A 5 3.20 -3.69 -24.29
C PHE A 5 2.46 -3.09 -25.48
N LYS A 6 1.12 -3.19 -25.50
CA LYS A 6 0.33 -2.57 -26.58
C LYS A 6 0.50 -1.04 -26.62
N SER A 7 0.53 -0.38 -25.46
CA SER A 7 0.80 1.06 -25.38
C SER A 7 2.19 1.42 -25.92
N LEU A 8 3.22 0.60 -25.63
CA LEU A 8 4.55 0.78 -26.21
C LEU A 8 4.54 0.63 -27.74
N VAL A 9 3.93 -0.44 -28.26
CA VAL A 9 3.83 -0.70 -29.72
C VAL A 9 3.09 0.43 -30.43
N GLN A 10 2.02 0.95 -29.82
CA GLN A 10 1.30 2.09 -30.37
C GLN A 10 2.20 3.34 -30.45
N TYR A 11 2.96 3.62 -29.38
CA TYR A 11 3.88 4.75 -29.36
C TYR A 11 5.02 4.61 -30.38
N GLU A 12 5.60 3.42 -30.51
CA GLU A 12 6.59 3.07 -31.56
C GLU A 12 6.03 3.38 -32.96
N ALA A 13 4.78 2.97 -33.24
CA ALA A 13 4.12 3.20 -34.52
C ALA A 13 3.83 4.68 -34.79
N GLU A 14 3.35 5.42 -33.78
CA GLU A 14 3.06 6.85 -33.89
C GLU A 14 4.31 7.69 -34.17
N ASN A 15 5.49 7.22 -33.76
CA ASN A 15 6.75 7.94 -33.89
C ASN A 15 7.72 7.33 -34.92
N ASN A 16 7.31 6.29 -35.63
CA ASN A 16 8.07 5.62 -36.70
C ASN A 16 9.48 5.15 -36.26
N PHE A 17 9.59 4.55 -35.07
CA PHE A 17 10.81 3.90 -34.62
C PHE A 17 10.48 2.67 -33.75
N GLN A 18 11.48 1.82 -33.49
CA GLN A 18 11.34 0.69 -32.58
C GLN A 18 12.48 0.69 -31.56
N TYR A 19 12.20 0.29 -30.33
CA TYR A 19 13.23 0.14 -29.31
C TYR A 19 13.98 -1.18 -29.45
N ASP A 20 15.31 -1.16 -29.39
CA ASP A 20 16.15 -2.36 -29.37
C ASP A 20 16.06 -3.11 -28.02
N PHE A 21 15.89 -2.34 -26.94
CA PHE A 21 15.79 -2.82 -25.57
C PHE A 21 14.54 -2.27 -24.91
N ILE A 22 13.87 -3.10 -24.11
CA ILE A 22 12.74 -2.68 -23.28
C ILE A 22 13.10 -2.91 -21.83
N ILE A 23 12.83 -1.91 -20.99
CA ILE A 23 12.94 -1.99 -19.53
C ILE A 23 11.54 -1.79 -18.95
N LYS A 24 11.08 -2.78 -18.20
CA LYS A 24 9.83 -2.73 -17.45
C LYS A 24 10.14 -2.54 -15.98
N VAL A 25 9.57 -1.48 -15.40
CA VAL A 25 9.58 -1.20 -13.97
C VAL A 25 8.16 -1.08 -13.44
N ARG A 26 7.99 -1.23 -12.14
CA ARG A 26 6.78 -0.86 -11.40
C ARG A 26 6.95 0.55 -10.84
N PRO A 27 5.95 1.42 -10.95
CA PRO A 27 6.04 2.78 -10.42
C PRO A 27 5.97 2.84 -8.88
N ASP A 28 5.48 1.79 -8.23
CA ASP A 28 5.27 1.72 -6.78
C ASP A 28 6.44 1.06 -6.00
N VAL A 29 7.61 0.92 -6.63
CA VAL A 29 8.78 0.26 -6.03
C VAL A 29 10.00 1.18 -6.11
N GLU A 30 10.73 1.28 -5.01
CA GLU A 30 12.04 1.94 -5.00
C GLU A 30 13.13 0.91 -5.33
N TYR A 31 13.94 1.23 -6.33
CA TYR A 31 14.93 0.33 -6.91
C TYR A 31 16.34 0.73 -6.51
N ASN A 32 17.07 -0.19 -5.88
CA ASN A 32 18.53 -0.17 -5.87
C ASN A 32 19.03 -1.39 -6.64
N ILE A 33 19.27 -1.15 -7.93
CA ILE A 33 19.63 -2.19 -8.89
C ILE A 33 21.04 -1.92 -9.39
N ASN A 34 21.87 -2.96 -9.40
CA ASN A 34 23.15 -2.94 -10.09
C ASN A 34 22.93 -3.08 -11.62
N PHE A 35 22.52 -1.98 -12.26
CA PHE A 35 22.14 -1.89 -13.67
C PHE A 35 23.07 -0.94 -14.44
N SER A 36 23.50 -1.33 -15.64
CA SER A 36 24.28 -0.49 -16.55
C SER A 36 23.94 -0.79 -18.01
N ILE A 37 24.25 0.14 -18.91
CA ILE A 37 24.06 -0.02 -20.37
C ILE A 37 24.92 -1.19 -20.88
N ASP A 38 26.17 -1.30 -20.43
CA ASP A 38 27.07 -2.41 -20.80
C ASP A 38 26.49 -3.79 -20.49
N LYS A 39 25.68 -3.90 -19.42
CA LYS A 39 25.00 -5.16 -19.07
C LYS A 39 23.87 -5.48 -20.03
N LEU A 40 23.11 -4.47 -20.47
CA LEU A 40 22.07 -4.64 -21.49
C LEU A 40 22.67 -5.07 -22.83
N GLU A 41 23.75 -4.44 -23.26
CA GLU A 41 24.37 -4.72 -24.56
C GLU A 41 24.89 -6.16 -24.67
N LYS A 42 25.32 -6.73 -23.55
CA LYS A 42 25.79 -8.12 -23.43
C LYS A 42 24.68 -9.17 -23.46
N LEU A 43 23.39 -8.77 -23.43
CA LEU A 43 22.28 -9.72 -23.48
C LEU A 43 22.16 -10.38 -24.85
N TYR A 44 22.01 -11.69 -24.86
CA TYR A 44 21.60 -12.43 -26.05
C TYR A 44 20.12 -12.22 -26.36
N ILE A 45 19.68 -12.64 -27.55
CA ILE A 45 18.32 -12.38 -28.07
C ILE A 45 17.20 -12.93 -27.18
N ASN A 46 17.46 -14.01 -26.43
CA ASN A 46 16.52 -14.65 -25.52
C ASN A 46 16.80 -14.39 -24.05
N ASP A 47 17.78 -13.53 -23.74
CA ASP A 47 18.11 -13.23 -22.36
C ASP A 47 17.13 -12.21 -21.79
N LEU A 48 16.72 -12.46 -20.55
CA LEU A 48 15.85 -11.61 -19.77
C LEU A 48 16.50 -11.36 -18.42
N MET A 49 16.98 -10.14 -18.20
CA MET A 49 17.37 -9.69 -16.86
C MET A 49 16.11 -9.50 -16.03
N ILE A 50 15.96 -10.30 -14.97
CA ILE A 50 14.76 -10.28 -14.14
C ILE A 50 15.11 -10.46 -12.67
N LYS A 51 14.34 -9.79 -11.81
CA LYS A 51 14.49 -9.93 -10.36
C LYS A 51 14.07 -11.33 -9.92
N HIS A 52 14.85 -11.95 -9.05
CA HIS A 52 14.50 -13.20 -8.40
C HIS A 52 14.01 -12.93 -6.98
N HIS A 53 13.13 -13.78 -6.48
CA HIS A 53 12.58 -13.66 -5.13
C HIS A 53 13.55 -14.28 -4.12
N GLU A 54 14.08 -13.48 -3.19
CA GLU A 54 15.01 -13.94 -2.16
C GLU A 54 14.40 -15.02 -1.26
N SER A 55 13.08 -14.98 -1.02
CA SER A 55 12.40 -15.90 -0.09
C SER A 55 11.60 -17.05 -0.74
N LEU A 56 11.53 -17.14 -2.08
CA LEU A 56 10.72 -18.18 -2.77
C LEU A 56 11.60 -19.11 -3.61
N TYR A 57 12.72 -19.59 -3.04
CA TYR A 57 13.61 -20.56 -3.68
C TYR A 57 14.06 -20.17 -5.11
N GLY A 58 14.24 -18.87 -5.38
CA GLY A 58 14.68 -18.39 -6.70
C GLY A 58 13.57 -18.18 -7.74
N GLY A 59 12.29 -18.17 -7.35
CA GLY A 59 11.19 -17.84 -8.27
C GLY A 59 11.32 -16.43 -8.88
N LEU A 60 10.74 -16.23 -10.06
CA LEU A 60 10.80 -14.94 -10.77
C LEU A 60 9.86 -13.89 -10.16
N ASN A 61 10.35 -12.67 -10.02
CA ASN A 61 9.61 -11.51 -9.53
C ASN A 61 9.42 -10.51 -10.67
N ASP A 62 8.16 -10.16 -10.95
CA ASP A 62 7.79 -9.28 -12.04
C ASP A 62 7.96 -7.79 -11.74
N ASN A 63 8.56 -7.42 -10.61
CA ASN A 63 8.84 -6.02 -10.24
C ASN A 63 9.74 -5.32 -11.26
N PHE A 64 10.75 -6.00 -11.79
CA PHE A 64 11.69 -5.48 -12.78
C PHE A 64 11.97 -6.54 -13.84
N ALA A 65 11.96 -6.14 -15.11
CA ALA A 65 12.45 -6.98 -16.20
C ALA A 65 13.08 -6.11 -17.29
N ALA A 66 14.19 -6.55 -17.87
CA ALA A 66 14.83 -5.88 -18.99
C ALA A 66 15.41 -6.90 -19.97
N GLY A 67 15.37 -6.57 -21.26
CA GLY A 67 15.91 -7.44 -22.30
C GLY A 67 15.80 -6.81 -23.67
N ARG A 68 16.28 -7.54 -24.68
CA ARG A 68 16.07 -7.17 -26.08
C ARG A 68 14.58 -7.20 -26.44
N ARG A 69 14.21 -6.44 -27.46
CA ARG A 69 12.83 -6.26 -27.93
C ARG A 69 12.03 -7.55 -28.04
N GLY A 70 12.63 -8.59 -28.63
CA GLY A 70 12.00 -9.90 -28.82
C GLY A 70 11.72 -10.65 -27.51
N ALA A 71 12.71 -10.78 -26.63
CA ALA A 71 12.53 -11.42 -25.32
C ALA A 71 11.46 -10.70 -24.48
N MET A 72 11.47 -9.37 -24.50
CA MET A 72 10.52 -8.55 -23.74
C MET A 72 9.10 -8.62 -24.30
N GLU A 73 8.93 -8.73 -25.61
CA GLU A 73 7.62 -8.98 -26.22
C GLU A 73 6.99 -10.29 -25.73
N ILE A 74 7.78 -11.37 -25.71
CA ILE A 74 7.34 -12.66 -25.23
C ILE A 74 6.97 -12.57 -23.75
N TYR A 75 7.88 -12.04 -22.92
CA TYR A 75 7.67 -11.84 -21.48
C TYR A 75 6.40 -11.04 -21.17
N LEU A 76 6.18 -9.90 -21.84
CA LEU A 76 5.02 -9.06 -21.61
C LEU A 76 3.71 -9.67 -22.14
N SER A 77 3.81 -10.67 -23.02
CA SER A 77 2.68 -11.37 -23.66
C SER A 77 2.17 -12.59 -22.89
N LEU A 78 2.71 -12.94 -21.72
CA LEU A 78 2.22 -14.06 -20.89
C LEU A 78 0.69 -14.10 -20.79
N TRP A 79 0.07 -12.96 -20.49
CA TRP A 79 -1.39 -12.86 -20.34
C TRP A 79 -2.14 -13.08 -21.66
N LYS A 80 -1.60 -12.61 -22.78
CA LYS A 80 -2.15 -12.87 -24.13
C LYS A 80 -2.16 -14.37 -24.40
N TYR A 81 -1.00 -15.02 -24.21
CA TYR A 81 -0.88 -16.46 -24.43
C TYR A 81 -1.77 -17.26 -23.48
N GLY A 82 -1.85 -16.87 -22.20
CA GLY A 82 -2.69 -17.56 -21.23
C GLY A 82 -4.18 -17.51 -21.54
N PHE A 83 -4.69 -16.40 -22.08
CA PHE A 83 -6.09 -16.33 -22.51
C PHE A 83 -6.36 -17.08 -23.82
N LEU A 84 -5.42 -17.06 -24.77
CA LEU A 84 -5.61 -17.70 -26.08
C LEU A 84 -5.46 -19.22 -26.05
N ASN A 85 -4.64 -19.76 -25.14
CA ASN A 85 -4.22 -21.16 -25.17
C ASN A 85 -4.82 -22.01 -24.03
N LYS A 86 -6.08 -21.75 -23.64
CA LYS A 86 -6.76 -22.49 -22.56
C LYS A 86 -6.93 -24.00 -22.83
N SER A 87 -6.74 -24.45 -24.07
CA SER A 87 -6.71 -25.87 -24.44
C SER A 87 -5.45 -26.60 -23.96
N ILE A 88 -4.36 -25.88 -23.69
CA ILE A 88 -3.12 -26.46 -23.16
C ILE A 88 -3.24 -26.57 -21.64
N ASP A 89 -2.90 -27.74 -21.07
CA ASP A 89 -3.01 -27.98 -19.62
C ASP A 89 -2.28 -26.92 -18.79
N PHE A 90 -1.14 -26.41 -19.28
CA PHE A 90 -0.40 -25.30 -18.69
C PHE A 90 -1.25 -24.03 -18.45
N PHE A 91 -2.15 -23.68 -19.37
CA PHE A 91 -2.99 -22.48 -19.32
C PHE A 91 -4.47 -22.76 -19.01
N LYS A 92 -4.86 -24.02 -18.83
CA LYS A 92 -6.24 -24.45 -18.61
C LYS A 92 -6.96 -23.69 -17.50
N ASN A 93 -6.24 -23.42 -16.40
CA ASN A 93 -6.76 -22.70 -15.24
C ASN A 93 -6.33 -21.22 -15.20
N PHE A 94 -5.91 -20.64 -16.33
CA PHE A 94 -5.47 -19.24 -16.36
C PHE A 94 -6.67 -18.27 -16.30
N PRO A 95 -6.61 -17.21 -15.46
CA PRO A 95 -5.53 -16.83 -14.55
C PRO A 95 -5.58 -17.57 -13.20
N ASN A 96 -4.43 -18.07 -12.73
CA ASN A 96 -4.29 -18.64 -11.38
C ASN A 96 -3.38 -17.75 -10.52
N PHE A 97 -3.98 -17.00 -9.59
CA PHE A 97 -3.25 -16.05 -8.74
C PHE A 97 -2.46 -16.70 -7.61
N ASN A 98 -2.76 -17.95 -7.25
CA ASN A 98 -2.05 -18.65 -6.17
C ASN A 98 -0.63 -19.08 -6.59
N SER A 99 -0.35 -19.15 -7.89
CA SER A 99 0.93 -19.62 -8.43
C SER A 99 1.56 -18.65 -9.42
N ALA A 100 1.18 -17.36 -9.42
CA ALA A 100 1.59 -16.39 -10.44
C ALA A 100 3.11 -16.32 -10.67
N HIS A 101 3.93 -16.39 -9.61
CA HIS A 101 5.40 -16.40 -9.73
C HIS A 101 5.94 -17.70 -10.35
N ASN A 102 5.38 -18.84 -9.99
CA ASN A 102 5.74 -20.15 -10.56
C ASN A 102 5.31 -20.22 -12.04
N LEU A 103 4.11 -19.73 -12.36
CA LEU A 103 3.62 -19.66 -13.72
C LEU A 103 4.54 -18.81 -14.61
N LEU A 104 5.00 -17.66 -14.11
CA LEU A 104 5.93 -16.81 -14.85
C LEU A 104 7.25 -17.54 -15.14
N GLN A 105 7.81 -18.22 -14.14
CA GLN A 105 9.02 -19.01 -14.31
C GLN A 105 8.84 -20.13 -15.34
N GLN A 106 7.77 -20.91 -15.23
CA GLN A 106 7.44 -21.99 -16.18
C GLN A 106 7.21 -21.45 -17.59
N PHE A 107 6.56 -20.29 -17.72
CA PHE A 107 6.35 -19.63 -19.00
C PHE A 107 7.67 -19.19 -19.65
N CYS A 108 8.57 -18.57 -18.89
CA CYS A 108 9.89 -18.22 -19.40
C CYS A 108 10.65 -19.47 -19.89
N SER A 109 10.61 -20.57 -19.13
CA SER A 109 11.21 -21.84 -19.55
C SER A 109 10.58 -22.41 -20.83
N LEU A 110 9.24 -22.41 -20.92
CA LEU A 110 8.50 -22.87 -22.10
C LEU A 110 8.88 -22.08 -23.36
N MET A 111 9.04 -20.77 -23.21
CA MET A 111 9.40 -19.86 -24.30
C MET A 111 10.92 -19.80 -24.56
N LYS A 112 11.72 -20.63 -23.88
CA LYS A 112 13.19 -20.67 -23.97
C LYS A 112 13.84 -19.31 -23.69
N ILE A 113 13.29 -18.57 -22.73
CA ILE A 113 13.87 -17.33 -22.21
C ILE A 113 14.92 -17.68 -21.15
N ASN A 114 16.15 -17.19 -21.34
CA ASN A 114 17.22 -17.31 -20.36
C ASN A 114 17.06 -16.21 -19.30
N CYS A 115 16.57 -16.58 -18.12
CA CYS A 115 16.39 -15.63 -17.02
C CYS A 115 17.72 -15.39 -16.31
N ILE A 116 18.29 -14.19 -16.51
CA ILE A 116 19.51 -13.75 -15.84
C ILE A 116 19.11 -13.05 -14.54
N CYS A 117 19.63 -13.53 -13.42
CA CYS A 117 19.34 -12.94 -12.12
C CYS A 117 19.96 -11.55 -12.02
N LEU A 118 19.09 -10.57 -11.76
CA LEU A 118 19.50 -9.23 -11.45
C LEU A 118 19.68 -9.06 -9.94
N GLU A 119 20.93 -8.97 -9.51
CA GLU A 119 21.27 -8.60 -8.13
C GLU A 119 20.67 -7.22 -7.82
N SER A 120 19.63 -7.22 -6.98
CA SER A 120 18.93 -6.01 -6.59
C SER A 120 18.35 -6.15 -5.20
N ASN A 121 18.65 -5.19 -4.33
CA ASN A 121 17.99 -5.08 -3.04
C ASN A 121 16.75 -4.20 -3.23
N THR A 122 15.57 -4.76 -2.97
CA THR A 122 14.36 -3.92 -2.91
C THR A 122 14.44 -3.11 -1.63
N ILE A 123 14.65 -1.79 -1.72
CA ILE A 123 14.81 -0.95 -0.52
C ILE A 123 13.49 -0.84 0.23
N LYS A 124 12.40 -0.59 -0.51
CA LYS A 124 11.04 -0.51 0.00
C LYS A 124 10.07 -0.99 -1.07
N ASN A 125 9.25 -1.96 -0.71
CA ASN A 125 7.95 -2.07 -1.34
C ASN A 125 7.08 -0.99 -0.67
N PHE A 126 6.41 -0.13 -1.45
CA PHE A 126 5.28 0.62 -0.91
C PHE A 126 4.17 -0.39 -0.60
N TYR A 127 4.28 -1.05 0.55
CA TYR A 127 3.19 -1.87 1.05
C TYR A 127 1.97 -0.97 1.19
N PHE A 128 0.79 -1.46 0.85
CA PHE A 128 -0.49 -0.75 1.06
C PHE A 128 -0.69 -0.25 2.51
N VAL A 129 0.10 -0.74 3.46
CA VAL A 129 0.18 -0.23 4.84
C VAL A 129 0.63 1.24 4.87
N ASP A 130 1.47 1.64 3.94
CA ASP A 130 2.03 2.98 3.87
C ASP A 130 1.25 3.94 2.95
N PHE A 131 0.52 3.40 1.99
CA PHE A 131 -0.33 4.18 1.11
C PHE A 131 -1.64 4.54 1.82
N ILE A 132 -1.81 5.82 2.15
CA ILE A 132 -3.10 6.37 2.58
C ILE A 132 -3.76 6.89 1.29
N PRO A 133 -4.75 6.19 0.72
CA PRO A 133 -5.44 6.71 -0.44
C PRO A 133 -6.05 8.08 -0.11
N PRO A 134 -6.10 9.02 -1.07
CA PRO A 134 -6.83 10.25 -0.88
C PRO A 134 -8.29 9.93 -0.53
N ASN A 135 -8.94 10.79 0.26
CA ASN A 135 -10.36 10.59 0.53
C ASN A 135 -11.17 10.87 -0.74
N PHE A 136 -11.56 9.82 -1.46
CA PHE A 136 -12.35 9.87 -2.69
C PHE A 136 -13.85 9.62 -2.47
N THR A 137 -14.32 9.65 -1.21
CA THR A 137 -15.73 9.32 -0.86
C THR A 137 -16.73 10.21 -1.60
N LYS A 138 -16.39 11.49 -1.78
CA LYS A 138 -17.28 12.46 -2.41
C LYS A 138 -17.40 12.17 -3.91
N GLU A 139 -16.26 11.98 -4.56
CA GLU A 139 -16.12 11.71 -5.99
C GLU A 139 -16.80 10.39 -6.34
N LEU A 140 -16.54 9.32 -5.58
CA LEU A 140 -17.18 8.02 -5.79
C LEU A 140 -18.72 8.11 -5.70
N LYS A 141 -19.26 8.90 -4.76
CA LYS A 141 -20.72 9.11 -4.66
C LYS A 141 -21.29 9.86 -5.86
N LEU A 142 -20.55 10.82 -6.41
CA LEU A 142 -20.96 11.54 -7.62
C LEU A 142 -20.95 10.61 -8.82
N ASP A 143 -19.91 9.79 -8.96
CA ASP A 143 -19.80 8.82 -10.04
C ASP A 143 -20.89 7.76 -9.96
N CYS A 144 -21.16 7.19 -8.77
CA CYS A 144 -22.27 6.25 -8.59
C CYS A 144 -23.63 6.85 -8.96
N LYS A 145 -23.88 8.14 -8.67
CA LYS A 145 -25.11 8.82 -9.08
C LYS A 145 -25.20 8.98 -10.59
N ARG A 146 -24.10 9.36 -11.24
CA ARG A 146 -24.04 9.53 -12.69
C ARG A 146 -24.27 8.21 -13.41
N ILE A 147 -23.69 7.12 -12.89
CA ILE A 147 -23.75 5.79 -13.48
C ILE A 147 -25.15 5.17 -13.32
N LYS A 148 -25.81 5.33 -12.17
CA LYS A 148 -27.21 4.86 -11.98
C LYS A 148 -28.21 5.42 -12.98
N ASN A 149 -27.91 6.56 -13.60
CA ASN A 149 -28.75 7.17 -14.61
C ASN A 149 -28.45 6.65 -16.03
N ASN A 150 -27.50 5.74 -16.20
CA ASN A 150 -27.12 5.16 -17.49
C ASN A 150 -26.88 3.65 -17.36
N ILE A 151 -27.86 2.87 -17.82
CA ILE A 151 -27.91 1.41 -17.71
C ILE A 151 -26.69 0.73 -18.37
N GLU A 152 -26.26 1.21 -19.53
CA GLU A 152 -25.11 0.64 -20.26
C GLU A 152 -23.78 0.85 -19.50
N LEU A 153 -23.60 2.04 -18.91
CA LEU A 153 -22.47 2.34 -18.04
C LEU A 153 -22.50 1.53 -16.74
N GLU A 154 -23.69 1.32 -16.19
CA GLU A 154 -23.90 0.55 -14.96
C GLU A 154 -23.51 -0.92 -15.15
N GLU A 155 -23.95 -1.55 -16.24
CA GLU A 155 -23.55 -2.92 -16.58
C GLU A 155 -22.02 -3.05 -16.75
N LYS A 156 -21.41 -2.11 -17.47
CA LYS A 156 -19.97 -2.13 -17.78
C LYS A 156 -19.08 -1.89 -16.56
N LEU A 157 -19.54 -1.10 -15.60
CA LEU A 157 -18.72 -0.63 -14.47
C LEU A 157 -19.11 -1.22 -13.11
N SER A 158 -20.18 -2.02 -13.01
CA SER A 158 -20.69 -2.57 -11.74
C SER A 158 -19.59 -3.22 -10.88
N SER A 159 -18.76 -4.08 -11.49
CA SER A 159 -17.66 -4.78 -10.80
C SER A 159 -16.59 -3.81 -10.27
N SER A 160 -16.32 -2.73 -10.99
CA SER A 160 -15.37 -1.69 -10.56
C SER A 160 -15.94 -0.87 -9.41
N ILE A 161 -17.23 -0.54 -9.44
CA ILE A 161 -17.92 0.19 -8.36
C ILE A 161 -17.94 -0.66 -7.08
N ASP A 162 -18.32 -1.93 -7.19
CA ASP A 162 -18.34 -2.86 -6.06
C ASP A 162 -16.96 -3.01 -5.40
N PHE A 163 -15.90 -3.09 -6.22
CA PHE A 163 -14.53 -3.09 -5.74
C PHE A 163 -14.21 -1.80 -4.97
N LEU A 164 -14.52 -0.62 -5.54
CA LEU A 164 -14.22 0.68 -4.93
C LEU A 164 -14.99 0.89 -3.61
N LEU A 165 -16.25 0.46 -3.53
CA LEU A 165 -17.06 0.53 -2.31
C LEU A 165 -16.51 -0.39 -1.21
N LYS A 166 -16.18 -1.64 -1.55
CA LYS A 166 -15.53 -2.57 -0.60
C LYS A 166 -14.18 -2.01 -0.16
N TYR A 167 -13.38 -1.51 -1.10
CA TYR A 167 -12.08 -0.92 -0.81
C TYR A 167 -12.20 0.33 0.09
N GLU A 168 -13.20 1.20 -0.10
CA GLU A 168 -13.47 2.33 0.78
C GLU A 168 -13.78 1.87 2.21
N GLU A 169 -14.56 0.80 2.37
CA GLU A 169 -14.87 0.19 3.67
C GLU A 169 -13.62 -0.39 4.34
N TYR A 170 -12.83 -1.17 3.60
CA TYR A 170 -11.56 -1.73 4.08
C TYR A 170 -10.53 -0.63 4.40
N SER A 171 -10.47 0.41 3.58
CA SER A 171 -9.60 1.57 3.77
C SER A 171 -9.98 2.32 5.06
N LYS A 172 -11.27 2.51 5.36
CA LYS A 172 -11.70 3.11 6.65
C LYS A 172 -11.28 2.26 7.86
N LYS A 173 -11.39 0.93 7.76
CA LYS A 173 -10.97 -0.01 8.80
C LYS A 173 -9.42 -0.03 8.95
N GLY A 174 -8.70 -0.07 7.83
CA GLY A 174 -7.25 -0.07 7.75
C GLY A 174 -6.61 1.26 8.11
N GLN A 175 -7.24 2.40 7.81
CA GLN A 175 -6.82 3.74 8.24
C GLN A 175 -6.88 3.86 9.76
N LEU A 176 -7.83 3.24 10.47
CA LEU A 176 -7.80 3.18 11.93
C LEU A 176 -6.55 2.44 12.44
N TYR A 177 -6.29 1.28 11.86
CA TYR A 177 -5.16 0.43 12.23
C TYR A 177 -3.81 1.08 11.89
N ASN A 178 -3.69 1.67 10.70
CA ASN A 178 -2.51 2.35 10.21
C ASN A 178 -2.33 3.71 10.87
N MET A 179 -3.37 4.48 11.19
CA MET A 179 -3.22 5.72 11.96
C MET A 179 -2.78 5.44 13.40
N VAL A 180 -3.18 4.31 14.00
CA VAL A 180 -2.66 3.85 15.31
C VAL A 180 -1.20 3.34 15.22
N ASN A 181 -0.80 2.80 14.07
CA ASN A 181 0.54 2.24 13.84
C ASN A 181 1.56 3.20 13.24
N LYS A 182 1.11 4.19 12.47
CA LYS A 182 1.90 5.08 11.61
C LYS A 182 1.93 6.53 12.12
N SER A 183 0.88 6.99 12.80
CA SER A 183 0.94 8.24 13.56
C SER A 183 1.70 8.01 14.87
N CYS A 184 3.02 7.90 14.71
CA CYS A 184 4.08 8.06 15.68
C CYS A 184 4.18 7.08 16.86
N GLY A 185 5.42 6.81 17.25
CA GLY A 185 5.74 6.14 18.52
C GLY A 185 5.26 6.87 19.78
N HIS A 186 4.52 7.98 19.68
CA HIS A 186 4.03 8.74 20.82
C HIS A 186 2.76 8.13 21.42
N LEU A 187 2.87 7.59 22.63
CA LEU A 187 1.77 7.04 23.42
C LEU A 187 0.57 8.00 23.55
N SER A 188 0.82 9.30 23.69
CA SER A 188 -0.20 10.34 23.79
C SER A 188 -1.15 10.35 22.59
N TYR A 189 -0.63 10.25 21.37
CA TYR A 189 -1.47 10.23 20.18
C TYR A 189 -2.38 8.98 20.16
N LYS A 190 -1.82 7.81 20.47
CA LYS A 190 -2.56 6.53 20.50
C LYS A 190 -3.71 6.56 21.50
N ILE A 191 -3.45 7.09 22.69
CA ILE A 191 -4.48 7.26 23.71
C ILE A 191 -5.55 8.25 23.23
N GLY A 192 -5.17 9.36 22.61
CA GLY A 192 -6.11 10.32 22.03
C GLY A 192 -7.05 9.69 21.00
N VAL A 193 -6.54 8.84 20.11
CA VAL A 193 -7.36 8.12 19.11
C VAL A 193 -8.37 7.19 19.79
N ILE A 194 -7.95 6.45 20.81
CA ILE A 194 -8.82 5.56 21.59
C ILE A 194 -9.96 6.37 22.21
N LEU A 195 -9.66 7.51 22.82
CA LEU A 195 -10.66 8.36 23.45
C LEU A 195 -11.71 8.85 22.44
N ILE A 196 -11.28 9.41 21.31
CA ILE A 196 -12.18 9.98 20.29
C ILE A 196 -13.13 8.93 19.69
N HIS A 197 -12.61 7.73 19.38
CA HIS A 197 -13.42 6.70 18.74
C HIS A 197 -14.43 6.06 19.68
N ASN A 198 -14.08 5.96 20.96
CA ASN A 198 -14.88 5.24 21.95
C ASN A 198 -15.80 6.18 22.74
N SER A 199 -15.62 7.49 22.66
CA SER A 199 -16.45 8.47 23.38
C SER A 199 -17.88 8.63 22.83
N LYS A 200 -18.23 7.98 21.72
CA LYS A 200 -19.53 8.17 21.05
C LYS A 200 -20.63 7.24 21.57
N THR A 201 -20.28 6.16 22.25
CA THR A 201 -21.24 5.16 22.73
C THR A 201 -20.94 4.78 24.17
N PHE A 202 -21.99 4.47 24.93
CA PHE A 202 -21.85 4.05 26.33
C PHE A 202 -20.95 2.81 26.48
N ILE A 203 -21.18 1.79 25.64
CA ILE A 203 -20.35 0.57 25.57
C ILE A 203 -18.91 0.92 25.19
N GLY A 204 -18.72 1.87 24.27
CA GLY A 204 -17.40 2.37 23.89
C GLY A 204 -16.66 2.96 25.09
N ILE A 205 -17.32 3.85 25.85
CA ILE A 205 -16.76 4.50 27.03
C ILE A 205 -16.36 3.46 28.10
N LEU A 206 -17.24 2.49 28.39
CA LEU A 206 -16.95 1.40 29.32
C LEU A 206 -15.76 0.54 28.88
N GLY A 207 -15.54 0.40 27.57
CA GLY A 207 -14.42 -0.35 27.00
C GLY A 207 -13.08 0.41 26.96
N ILE A 208 -13.05 1.72 27.26
CA ILE A 208 -11.83 2.54 27.19
C ILE A 208 -10.70 1.98 28.09
N PRO A 209 -10.92 1.61 29.36
CA PRO A 209 -9.86 1.12 30.24
C PRO A 209 -9.14 -0.11 29.67
N ILE A 210 -9.89 -1.09 29.15
CA ILE A 210 -9.35 -2.31 28.55
C ILE A 210 -8.54 -1.97 27.29
N LYS A 211 -9.07 -1.10 26.42
CA LYS A 211 -8.39 -0.68 25.18
C LYS A 211 -7.10 0.08 25.46
N ILE A 212 -7.07 0.91 26.51
CA ILE A 212 -5.87 1.61 26.96
C ILE A 212 -4.85 0.62 27.51
N LEU A 213 -5.26 -0.38 28.30
CA LEU A 213 -4.36 -1.41 28.83
C LEU A 213 -3.68 -2.19 27.71
N VAL A 214 -4.45 -2.66 26.72
CA VAL A 214 -3.93 -3.34 25.52
C VAL A 214 -2.97 -2.45 24.74
N CYS A 215 -3.34 -1.17 24.55
CA CYS A 215 -2.46 -0.19 23.90
C CYS A 215 -1.13 0.00 24.64
N LEU A 216 -1.16 0.08 25.97
CA LEU A 216 0.04 0.21 26.81
C LEU A 216 0.93 -1.04 26.73
N TYR A 217 0.33 -2.23 26.75
CA TYR A 217 1.04 -3.50 26.60
C TYR A 217 1.80 -3.57 25.27
N HIS A 218 1.10 -3.36 24.15
CA HIS A 218 1.73 -3.38 22.83
C HIS A 218 2.72 -2.24 22.64
N HIS A 219 2.45 -1.05 23.19
CA HIS A 219 3.39 0.06 23.13
C HIS A 219 4.70 -0.28 23.85
N ARG A 220 4.65 -0.84 25.06
CA ARG A 220 5.85 -1.28 25.81
C ARG A 220 6.60 -2.41 25.10
N TYR A 221 5.89 -3.41 24.60
CA TYR A 221 6.48 -4.52 23.84
C TYR A 221 7.21 -4.01 22.58
N ARG A 222 6.57 -3.12 21.83
CA ARG A 222 7.12 -2.53 20.60
C ARG A 222 8.32 -1.62 20.89
N THR A 223 8.27 -0.77 21.93
CA THR A 223 9.41 0.07 22.31
C THR A 223 10.64 -0.77 22.67
N ARG A 224 10.47 -1.89 23.39
CA ARG A 224 11.58 -2.80 23.71
C ARG A 224 12.19 -3.46 22.47
N HIS A 225 11.39 -3.85 21.49
CA HIS A 225 11.88 -4.49 20.25
C HIS A 225 12.42 -3.51 19.20
N LEU A 226 12.03 -2.23 19.24
CA LEU A 226 12.53 -1.21 18.32
C LEU A 226 13.82 -0.53 18.78
N ILE A 227 14.13 -0.53 20.08
CA ILE A 227 15.42 -0.03 20.60
C ILE A 227 16.60 -0.82 20.02
N SER A 228 16.40 -2.05 19.49
CA SER A 228 17.46 -2.82 18.82
C SER A 228 17.66 -2.52 17.33
N LYS A 229 16.79 -1.70 16.71
CA LYS A 229 16.92 -1.30 15.30
C LYS A 229 16.59 0.19 15.17
N ASN A 230 17.62 1.01 14.95
CA ASN A 230 17.59 2.47 14.74
C ASN A 230 16.62 2.90 13.61
N TYR A 231 15.33 2.82 13.88
CA TYR A 231 14.25 3.31 13.04
C TYR A 231 13.51 4.37 13.86
N TYR A 232 12.91 5.35 13.20
CA TYR A 232 12.11 6.46 13.74
C TYR A 232 12.88 7.76 14.05
N ASN A 233 13.11 8.53 12.98
CA ASN A 233 12.78 9.95 13.00
C ASN A 233 11.45 10.13 12.26
N CYS A 234 10.35 10.25 13.00
CA CYS A 234 9.11 10.79 12.45
C CYS A 234 9.01 12.23 12.95
N HIS A 235 8.88 13.19 12.05
CA HIS A 235 8.92 14.61 12.35
C HIS A 235 7.86 14.96 13.41
N SER A 236 8.29 15.27 14.63
CA SER A 236 7.47 15.29 15.85
C SER A 236 6.57 16.51 15.96
N GLU A 237 6.98 17.65 15.41
CA GLU A 237 6.39 18.96 15.72
C GLU A 237 4.91 19.07 15.31
N THR A 238 4.57 18.64 14.08
CA THR A 238 3.17 18.71 13.59
C THR A 238 2.19 17.81 14.36
N ILE A 239 2.68 16.75 15.00
CA ILE A 239 1.84 15.77 15.71
C ILE A 239 1.58 16.23 17.13
N GLU A 240 2.55 16.85 17.79
CA GLU A 240 2.38 17.39 19.15
C GLU A 240 1.34 18.51 19.20
N GLU A 241 1.18 19.26 18.10
CA GLU A 241 0.16 20.30 17.97
C GLU A 241 -1.24 19.74 17.67
N SER A 242 -1.36 18.47 17.28
CA SER A 242 -2.65 17.88 16.92
C SER A 242 -3.61 17.80 18.11
N PHE A 243 -4.90 18.04 17.87
CA PHE A 243 -5.95 17.90 18.88
C PHE A 243 -5.91 16.51 19.54
N THR A 244 -5.72 15.47 18.72
CA THR A 244 -5.63 14.08 19.16
C THR A 244 -4.47 13.84 20.11
N TYR A 245 -3.27 14.34 19.79
CA TYR A 245 -2.12 14.23 20.68
C TYR A 245 -2.35 14.96 21.99
N ARG A 246 -2.80 16.22 21.93
CA ARG A 246 -3.04 17.05 23.13
C ARG A 246 -4.09 16.43 24.03
N LEU A 247 -5.16 15.89 23.45
CA LEU A 247 -6.19 15.14 24.19
C LEU A 247 -5.60 13.95 24.96
N GLY A 248 -4.84 13.09 24.29
CA GLY A 248 -4.26 11.94 24.96
C GLY A 248 -3.15 12.30 25.94
N LYS A 249 -2.39 13.37 25.71
CA LYS A 249 -1.41 13.91 26.66
C LYS A 249 -2.09 14.38 27.96
N SER A 250 -3.17 15.17 27.84
CA SER A 250 -3.96 15.61 28.99
C SER A 250 -4.57 14.42 29.74
N PHE A 251 -5.02 13.38 29.03
CA PHE A 251 -5.54 12.17 29.66
C PHE A 251 -4.47 11.42 30.47
N ILE A 252 -3.26 11.23 29.90
CA ILE A 252 -2.14 10.61 30.63
C ILE A 252 -1.80 11.42 31.89
N GLN A 253 -1.78 12.75 31.80
CA GLN A 253 -1.49 13.61 32.94
C GLN A 253 -2.59 13.52 34.02
N ALA A 254 -3.85 13.39 33.61
CA ALA A 254 -4.98 13.16 34.50
C ALA A 254 -4.84 11.84 35.24
N SER A 255 -4.53 10.76 34.52
CA SER A 255 -4.31 9.43 35.10
C SER A 255 -3.14 9.39 36.07
N ARG A 256 -2.05 10.14 35.81
CA ARG A 256 -0.92 10.26 36.76
C ARG A 256 -1.28 11.02 38.03
N ASN A 257 -2.19 11.97 37.94
CA ASN A 257 -2.62 12.82 39.05
C ASN A 257 -4.02 12.47 39.55
N TRP A 258 -4.47 11.23 39.37
CA TRP A 258 -5.84 10.82 39.69
C TRP A 258 -6.21 11.13 41.15
N TYR A 259 -5.27 10.92 42.07
CA TYR A 259 -5.39 11.18 43.51
C TYR A 259 -5.39 12.68 43.89
N LYS A 260 -5.04 13.58 42.95
CA LYS A 260 -5.11 15.05 43.13
C LYS A 260 -6.26 15.68 42.33
N GLY A 261 -7.28 14.89 41.99
CA GLY A 261 -8.39 15.37 41.16
C GLY A 261 -8.02 15.55 39.68
N GLY A 262 -7.02 14.81 39.17
CA GLY A 262 -6.54 14.94 37.79
C GLY A 262 -7.62 14.81 36.73
N TYR A 263 -8.64 13.98 36.94
CA TYR A 263 -9.78 13.84 36.01
C TYR A 263 -10.76 15.03 36.05
N ILE A 264 -10.88 15.72 37.18
CA ILE A 264 -11.65 16.96 37.29
C ILE A 264 -10.96 18.04 36.43
N LYS A 265 -9.64 18.17 36.58
CA LYS A 265 -8.83 19.06 35.75
C LYS A 265 -8.91 18.71 34.25
N PHE A 266 -8.86 17.42 33.93
CA PHE A 266 -8.98 16.93 32.56
C PHE A 266 -10.27 17.38 31.87
N TRP A 267 -11.38 17.44 32.60
CA TRP A 267 -12.65 17.89 32.04
C TRP A 267 -12.60 19.36 31.60
N PHE A 268 -11.97 20.23 32.40
CA PHE A 268 -11.71 21.62 32.03
C PHE A 268 -10.73 21.74 30.86
N ASP A 269 -9.64 20.97 30.88
CA ASP A 269 -8.67 20.93 29.78
C ASP A 269 -9.32 20.50 28.46
N LEU A 270 -10.20 19.49 28.51
CA LEU A 270 -10.96 19.00 27.36
C LEU A 270 -11.89 20.09 26.80
N TYR A 271 -12.59 20.81 27.66
CA TYR A 271 -13.45 21.93 27.25
C TYR A 271 -12.64 23.01 26.52
N LYS A 272 -11.50 23.41 27.09
CA LYS A 272 -10.59 24.39 26.48
C LYS A 272 -10.05 23.90 25.14
N LEU A 273 -9.56 22.67 25.07
CA LEU A 273 -9.05 22.04 23.84
C LEU A 273 -10.10 22.00 22.74
N LYS A 274 -11.35 21.67 23.08
CA LYS A 274 -12.47 21.65 22.12
C LYS A 274 -12.79 23.05 21.58
N LYS A 275 -12.73 24.08 22.43
CA LYS A 275 -12.94 25.47 22.03
C LYS A 275 -11.84 25.96 21.08
N GLU A 276 -10.57 25.71 21.41
CA GLU A 276 -9.43 26.04 20.54
C GLU A 276 -9.52 25.36 19.17
N TYR A 277 -9.88 24.07 19.15
CA TYR A 277 -10.04 23.32 17.91
C TYR A 277 -11.15 23.86 17.01
N LYS A 278 -12.29 24.25 17.59
CA LYS A 278 -13.40 24.88 16.84
C LYS A 278 -12.99 26.23 16.25
N ASN A 279 -12.28 27.05 17.02
CA ASN A 279 -11.83 28.37 16.56
C ASN A 279 -10.79 28.28 15.43
N LYS A 280 -9.94 27.25 15.43
CA LYS A 280 -9.00 26.99 14.32
C LYS A 280 -9.66 26.48 13.03
N LYS A 281 -10.85 25.87 13.11
CA LYS A 281 -11.61 25.35 11.95
C LYS A 281 -12.58 26.36 11.33
N GLY A 282 -12.89 27.45 12.05
CA GLY A 282 -13.78 28.53 11.58
C GLY A 282 -13.04 29.73 10.98
N LYS A 283 -11.72 29.63 10.80
CA LYS A 283 -10.91 30.48 9.92
C LYS A 283 -10.56 29.67 8.68
#